data_AF-A0A351Z7N4-F1
#
_entry.id   AF-A0A351Z7N4-F1
#
_cell.length_a   1.000
_cell.length_b   1.000
_cell.length_c   1.000
_cell.angle_alpha   90.00
_cell.angle_beta   90.00
_cell.angle_gamma   90.00
#
_symmetry.space_group_name_H-M   'P 1'
#
loop_
_entity.id
_entity.type
_entity.pdbx_description
1 polymer ?
#
loop_
_entity_poly.entity_id
_entity_poly.type
_entity_poly.pdbx_seq_one_letter_code
_entity_poly.pdbx_strand_id
1 'polypeptide(L)'
;MCTGKRGLWSSLCSLIISLFLMTPLAFAGEADIKIPDLTQISFMGGSLGGLTILNIGLVICAIGMVFGWLQYNQTKNLPAHQAMLDVSNTIWETCKTYLFQQGKFLAGLWLLIAICIVYYFVGLQGNTIAAVAMILFCSVMGILGSYGVAWFGIRI
;
A
#
# COMPACT_ATOMS: atom_id res chain seq x y z
N MET A 1 -13.05 -40.49 -39.55
CA MET A 1 -13.81 -39.98 -38.39
C MET A 1 -12.94 -38.99 -37.59
N CYS A 2 -12.77 -37.72 -38.00
CA CYS A 2 -11.99 -36.72 -37.20
C CYS A 2 -12.29 -35.23 -37.49
N THR A 3 -13.40 -34.87 -38.15
CA THR A 3 -13.66 -33.47 -38.55
C THR A 3 -14.44 -32.65 -37.49
N GLY A 4 -15.12 -33.31 -36.54
CA GLY A 4 -15.99 -32.64 -35.56
C GLY A 4 -15.27 -31.90 -34.41
N LYS A 5 -14.05 -32.32 -34.04
CA LYS A 5 -13.31 -31.71 -32.90
C LYS A 5 -12.78 -30.31 -33.21
N ARG A 6 -12.44 -30.01 -34.48
CA ARG A 6 -11.91 -28.68 -34.88
C ARG A 6 -12.99 -27.59 -34.91
N GLY A 7 -14.22 -27.93 -35.30
CA GLY A 7 -15.35 -27.00 -35.31
C GLY A 7 -15.82 -26.63 -33.91
N LEU A 8 -15.88 -27.61 -32.99
CA LEU A 8 -16.22 -27.37 -31.59
C LEU A 8 -15.18 -26.47 -30.90
N TRP A 9 -13.90 -26.69 -31.16
CA TRP A 9 -12.83 -25.89 -30.56
C TRP A 9 -12.78 -24.47 -31.14
N SER A 10 -13.04 -24.32 -32.45
CA SER A 10 -13.19 -23.00 -33.09
C SER A 10 -14.38 -22.23 -32.53
N SER A 11 -15.53 -22.90 -32.31
CA SER A 11 -16.72 -22.27 -31.73
C SER A 11 -16.55 -21.93 -30.25
N LEU A 12 -15.79 -22.72 -29.49
CA LEU A 12 -15.41 -22.40 -28.11
C LEU A 12 -14.47 -21.19 -28.06
N CYS A 13 -13.49 -21.12 -28.97
CA CYS A 13 -12.60 -19.97 -29.07
C CYS A 13 -13.36 -18.68 -29.45
N SER A 14 -14.31 -18.74 -30.39
CA SER A 14 -15.10 -17.56 -30.76
C SER A 14 -16.02 -17.08 -29.63
N LEU A 15 -16.60 -18.01 -28.86
CA LEU A 15 -17.38 -17.70 -27.66
C LEU A 15 -16.53 -17.02 -26.58
N ILE A 16 -15.32 -17.53 -26.32
CA ILE A 16 -14.39 -16.92 -25.35
C ILE A 16 -13.98 -15.51 -25.77
N ILE A 17 -13.71 -15.28 -27.06
CA ILE A 17 -13.37 -13.97 -27.60
C ILE A 17 -14.56 -13.00 -27.47
N SER A 18 -15.78 -13.47 -27.74
CA SER A 18 -17.00 -12.65 -27.58
C SER A 18 -17.25 -12.27 -26.11
N LEU A 19 -16.92 -13.17 -25.17
CA LEU A 19 -17.06 -12.92 -23.74
C LEU A 19 -16.04 -11.91 -23.23
N PHE A 20 -14.81 -11.92 -23.77
CA PHE A 20 -13.78 -10.93 -23.46
C PHE A 20 -14.13 -9.53 -24.00
N LEU A 21 -14.76 -9.45 -25.18
CA LEU A 21 -15.21 -8.20 -25.80
C LEU A 21 -16.41 -7.57 -25.10
N MET A 22 -17.10 -8.31 -24.23
CA MET A 22 -18.25 -7.83 -23.45
C MET A 22 -17.85 -7.26 -22.08
N THR A 23 -16.57 -7.08 -21.78
CA THR A 23 -16.14 -6.40 -20.55
C THR A 23 -16.65 -4.95 -20.57
N PRO A 24 -17.56 -4.55 -19.66
CA PRO A 24 -17.96 -3.15 -19.58
C PRO A 24 -16.71 -2.33 -19.22
N LEU A 25 -16.36 -1.36 -20.05
CA LEU A 25 -15.42 -0.30 -19.69
C LEU A 25 -16.09 0.59 -18.63
N ALA A 26 -16.20 0.09 -17.40
CA ALA A 26 -16.51 0.93 -16.26
C ALA A 26 -15.28 1.80 -15.99
N PHE A 27 -15.25 2.99 -16.60
CA PHE A 27 -14.24 4.03 -16.38
C PHE A 27 -14.50 4.76 -15.05
N ALA A 28 -14.69 4.00 -13.97
CA ALA A 28 -14.82 4.53 -12.61
C ALA A 28 -13.48 4.26 -11.90
N GLY A 29 -12.68 5.31 -11.77
CA GLY A 29 -11.45 5.24 -10.97
C GLY A 29 -11.78 5.09 -9.49
N GLU A 30 -10.87 4.49 -8.72
CA GLU A 30 -10.95 4.42 -7.26
C GLU A 30 -11.10 5.81 -6.59
N ALA A 31 -10.69 6.87 -7.29
CA ALA A 31 -10.87 8.26 -6.87
C ALA A 31 -12.32 8.78 -6.99
N ASP A 32 -13.20 8.13 -7.76
CA ASP A 32 -14.60 8.53 -7.94
C ASP A 32 -15.55 7.88 -6.92
N ILE A 33 -15.03 7.03 -6.03
CA ILE A 33 -15.81 6.35 -5.00
C ILE A 33 -16.24 7.36 -3.93
N LYS A 34 -17.53 7.70 -3.92
CA LYS A 34 -18.16 8.49 -2.85
C LYS A 34 -18.33 7.63 -1.60
N ILE A 35 -17.44 7.80 -0.63
CA ILE A 35 -17.53 7.11 0.65
C ILE A 35 -18.71 7.70 1.46
N PRO A 36 -19.72 6.90 1.83
CA PRO A 36 -20.81 7.36 2.69
C PRO A 36 -20.28 7.75 4.07
N ASP A 37 -20.97 8.69 4.72
CA ASP A 37 -20.55 9.19 6.03
C ASP A 37 -20.42 8.05 7.06
N LEU A 38 -19.21 7.91 7.62
CA LEU A 38 -18.84 6.87 8.56
C LEU A 38 -19.62 6.96 9.90
N THR A 39 -20.27 8.10 10.17
CA THR A 39 -21.18 8.27 11.32
C THR A 39 -22.51 7.53 11.13
N GLN A 40 -22.93 7.28 9.88
CA GLN A 40 -24.24 6.71 9.55
C GLN A 40 -24.21 5.18 9.41
N ILE A 41 -23.01 4.59 9.43
CA ILE A 41 -22.81 3.16 9.20
C ILE A 41 -22.65 2.48 10.56
N SER A 42 -23.65 1.69 10.92
CA SER A 42 -23.64 0.86 12.13
C SER A 42 -23.37 -0.59 11.78
N PHE A 43 -22.41 -1.19 12.48
CA PHE A 43 -22.08 -2.60 12.40
C PHE A 43 -22.72 -3.36 13.59
N MET A 44 -22.94 -4.67 13.43
CA MET A 44 -23.63 -5.51 14.43
C MET A 44 -25.04 -5.04 14.82
N GLY A 45 -25.91 -4.82 13.83
CA GLY A 45 -27.34 -4.58 14.07
C GLY A 45 -27.69 -3.24 14.74
N GLY A 46 -26.80 -2.23 14.65
CA GLY A 46 -27.06 -0.89 15.21
C GLY A 46 -26.26 -0.55 16.48
N SER A 47 -25.54 -1.51 17.07
CA SER A 47 -24.90 -1.32 18.38
C SER A 47 -23.51 -0.63 18.32
N LEU A 48 -22.79 -0.76 17.19
CA LEU A 48 -21.44 -0.21 17.05
C LEU A 48 -21.34 0.71 15.82
N GLY A 49 -21.03 1.98 16.04
CA GLY A 49 -20.76 2.94 14.97
C GLY A 49 -19.39 2.72 14.31
N GLY A 50 -19.30 2.99 13.00
CA GLY A 50 -18.06 2.83 12.23
C GLY A 50 -16.87 3.64 12.77
N LEU A 51 -17.11 4.87 13.24
CA LEU A 51 -16.09 5.71 13.88
C LEU A 51 -15.54 5.10 15.18
N THR A 52 -16.40 4.46 15.98
CA THR A 52 -15.98 3.80 17.22
C THR A 52 -15.02 2.66 16.92
N ILE A 53 -15.30 1.87 15.88
CA ILE A 53 -14.42 0.77 15.44
C ILE A 53 -13.08 1.30 14.92
N LEU A 54 -13.09 2.36 14.11
CA LEU A 54 -11.86 2.99 13.62
C LEU A 54 -10.98 3.50 14.77
N ASN A 55 -11.58 4.19 15.74
CA ASN A 55 -10.87 4.71 16.91
C ASN A 55 -10.29 3.58 17.78
N ILE A 56 -11.04 2.49 17.97
CA ILE A 56 -10.52 1.28 18.63
C ILE A 56 -9.33 0.70 17.86
N GLY A 57 -9.41 0.62 16.54
CA GLY A 57 -8.31 0.18 15.68
C GLY A 57 -7.05 1.02 15.85
N LEU A 58 -7.19 2.36 15.88
CA LEU A 58 -6.08 3.28 16.14
C LEU A 58 -5.45 3.07 17.52
N VAL A 59 -6.27 2.82 18.56
CA VAL A 59 -5.78 2.50 19.91
C VAL A 59 -4.97 1.20 19.90
N ILE A 60 -5.45 0.16 19.20
CA ILE A 60 -4.72 -1.12 19.08
C ILE A 60 -3.38 -0.91 18.37
N CYS A 61 -3.33 -0.12 17.30
CA CYS A 61 -2.09 0.23 16.61
C CYS A 61 -1.10 0.95 17.55
N ALA A 62 -1.58 1.87 18.39
CA ALA A 62 -0.75 2.58 19.36
C ALA A 62 -0.18 1.63 20.43
N ILE A 63 -1.00 0.70 20.94
CA ILE A 63 -0.54 -0.34 21.87
C ILE A 63 0.53 -1.21 21.20
N GLY A 64 0.33 -1.60 19.94
CA GLY A 64 1.32 -2.35 19.15
C GLY A 64 2.66 -1.62 19.02
N MET A 65 2.65 -0.30 18.79
CA MET A 65 3.87 0.52 18.78
C MET A 65 4.60 0.50 20.13
N VAL A 66 3.86 0.66 21.24
CA VAL A 66 4.46 0.59 22.59
C VAL A 66 5.07 -0.79 22.85
N PHE A 67 4.35 -1.85 22.50
CA PHE A 67 4.85 -3.21 22.63
C PHE A 67 6.14 -3.44 21.82
N GLY A 68 6.18 -2.99 20.57
CA GLY A 68 7.38 -3.07 19.72
C GLY A 68 8.58 -2.34 20.34
N TRP A 69 8.36 -1.18 20.94
CA TRP A 69 9.40 -0.43 21.67
C TRP A 69 9.91 -1.16 22.91
N LEU A 70 9.02 -1.76 23.69
CA LEU A 70 9.40 -2.57 24.85
C LEU A 70 10.24 -3.77 24.43
N GLN A 71 9.85 -4.48 23.37
CA GLN A 71 10.60 -5.60 22.83
C GLN A 71 11.99 -5.18 22.34
N TYR A 72 12.10 -4.03 21.66
CA TYR A 72 13.38 -3.48 21.23
C TYR A 72 14.36 -3.30 22.40
N ASN A 73 13.90 -2.70 23.51
CA ASN A 73 14.73 -2.50 24.70
C ASN A 73 15.12 -3.83 25.37
N GLN A 74 14.22 -4.81 25.38
CA GLN A 74 14.53 -6.14 25.91
C GLN A 74 15.62 -6.83 25.08
N THR A 75 15.47 -6.86 23.75
CA THR A 75 16.44 -7.51 22.85
C THR A 75 17.81 -6.86 22.95
N LYS A 76 17.88 -5.52 23.02
CA LYS A 76 19.14 -4.78 23.14
C LYS A 76 19.92 -5.07 24.43
N ASN A 77 19.22 -5.43 25.51
CA ASN A 77 19.84 -5.68 26.82
C ASN A 77 20.31 -7.13 27.00
N LEU A 78 20.09 -8.02 26.03
CA LEU A 78 20.55 -9.40 26.10
C LEU A 78 22.08 -9.48 25.88
N PRO A 79 22.79 -10.33 26.63
CA PRO A 79 24.23 -10.49 26.47
C PRO A 79 24.55 -11.16 25.13
N ALA A 80 25.32 -10.49 24.29
CA ALA A 80 25.78 -11.00 23.01
C ALA A 80 27.31 -11.06 22.98
N HIS A 81 27.85 -12.04 22.25
CA HIS A 81 29.29 -12.20 22.09
C HIS A 81 29.86 -11.10 21.17
N GLN A 82 31.02 -10.53 21.49
CA GLN A 82 31.58 -9.39 20.75
C GLN A 82 31.76 -9.67 19.25
N ALA A 83 32.28 -10.85 18.87
CA ALA A 83 32.44 -11.20 17.46
C ALA A 83 31.11 -11.22 16.68
N MET A 84 29.99 -11.56 17.33
CA MET A 84 28.67 -11.52 16.71
C MET A 84 28.16 -10.09 16.54
N LEU A 85 28.45 -9.21 17.52
CA LEU A 85 28.12 -7.78 17.43
C LEU A 85 28.90 -7.10 16.29
N ASP A 86 30.18 -7.42 16.11
CA ASP A 86 31.01 -6.83 15.05
C ASP A 86 30.52 -7.21 13.64
N VAL A 87 30.14 -8.47 13.44
CA VAL A 87 29.53 -8.92 12.18
C VAL A 87 28.19 -8.22 11.96
N SER A 88 27.33 -8.14 12.98
CA SER A 88 26.04 -7.46 12.88
C SER A 88 26.17 -5.96 12.53
N ASN A 89 27.17 -5.27 13.09
CA ASN A 89 27.46 -3.87 12.77
C ASN A 89 27.87 -3.69 11.30
N THR A 90 28.66 -4.61 10.76
CA THR A 90 29.07 -4.58 9.35
C THR A 90 27.87 -4.79 8.41
N ILE A 91 26.97 -5.72 8.76
CA ILE A 91 25.71 -5.93 8.03
C ILE A 91 24.85 -4.67 8.11
N TRP A 92 24.71 -4.07 9.29
CA TRP A 92 23.91 -2.85 9.48
C TRP A 92 24.41 -1.70 8.61
N GLU A 93 25.72 -1.43 8.55
CA GLU A 93 26.25 -0.36 7.70
C GLU A 93 25.99 -0.60 6.20
N THR A 94 26.05 -1.85 5.77
CA THR A 94 25.77 -2.24 4.38
C THR A 94 24.28 -2.04 4.06
N CYS A 95 23.39 -2.56 4.90
CA CYS A 95 21.94 -2.44 4.75
C CYS A 95 21.47 -0.98 4.81
N LYS A 96 22.04 -0.18 5.71
CA LYS A 96 21.79 1.26 5.81
C LYS A 96 22.14 1.98 4.51
N THR A 97 23.32 1.72 3.96
CA THR A 97 23.74 2.33 2.68
C THR A 97 22.81 1.91 1.54
N TYR A 98 22.42 0.64 1.49
CA TYR A 98 21.47 0.11 0.51
C TYR A 98 20.09 0.77 0.63
N LEU A 99 19.57 0.95 1.85
CA LEU A 99 18.28 1.57 2.10
C LEU A 99 18.27 3.07 1.77
N PHE A 100 19.37 3.80 2.03
CA PHE A 100 19.49 5.19 1.58
C PHE A 100 19.51 5.30 0.05
N GLN A 101 20.27 4.45 -0.63
CA GLN A 101 20.35 4.50 -2.08
C GLN A 101 19.02 4.13 -2.76
N GLN A 102 18.32 3.12 -2.26
CA GLN A 102 16.96 2.78 -2.72
C GLN A 102 15.97 3.89 -2.43
N GLY A 103 16.04 4.53 -1.26
CA GLY A 103 15.19 5.67 -0.93
C GLY A 103 15.34 6.81 -1.94
N LYS A 104 16.57 7.10 -2.38
CA LYS A 104 16.84 8.12 -3.42
C LYS A 104 16.24 7.73 -4.78
N PHE A 105 16.34 6.47 -5.17
CA PHE A 105 15.72 5.98 -6.41
C PHE A 105 14.19 6.04 -6.34
N LEU A 106 13.61 5.61 -5.20
CA LEU A 106 12.18 5.64 -4.96
C LEU A 106 11.63 7.07 -4.96
N ALA A 107 12.35 8.03 -4.38
CA ALA A 107 11.98 9.44 -4.41
C ALA A 107 11.95 10.00 -5.86
N GLY A 108 12.92 9.60 -6.69
CA GLY A 108 12.94 9.97 -8.11
C GLY A 108 11.74 9.41 -8.88
N LEU A 109 11.41 8.12 -8.66
CA LEU A 109 10.20 7.51 -9.24
C LEU A 109 8.92 8.19 -8.76
N TRP A 110 8.84 8.51 -7.46
CA TRP A 110 7.68 9.17 -6.90
C TRP A 110 7.44 10.55 -7.52
N LEU A 111 8.50 11.34 -7.73
CA LEU A 111 8.40 12.64 -8.40
C LEU A 111 7.79 12.51 -9.81
N LEU A 112 8.24 11.53 -10.58
CA LEU A 112 7.72 11.27 -11.93
C LEU A 112 6.23 10.91 -11.88
N ILE A 113 5.84 10.02 -10.97
CA ILE A 113 4.45 9.60 -10.77
C ILE A 113 3.59 10.81 -10.34
N ALA A 114 4.09 11.65 -9.43
CA ALA A 114 3.39 12.84 -8.97
C ALA A 114 3.10 13.81 -10.12
N ILE A 115 4.07 14.03 -11.03
CA ILE A 115 3.87 14.87 -12.23
C ILE A 115 2.77 14.26 -13.13
N CYS A 116 2.80 12.96 -13.39
CA CYS A 116 1.78 12.28 -14.19
C CYS A 116 0.38 12.40 -13.57
N ILE A 117 0.26 12.24 -12.25
CA ILE A 117 -1.01 12.38 -11.52
C ILE A 117 -1.54 13.81 -11.64
N VAL A 118 -0.69 14.83 -11.43
CA VAL A 118 -1.09 16.24 -11.55
C VAL A 118 -1.56 16.54 -12.97
N TYR A 119 -0.83 16.11 -14.00
CA TYR A 119 -1.22 16.31 -15.39
C TYR A 119 -2.57 15.64 -15.71
N TYR A 120 -2.78 14.40 -15.28
CA TYR A 120 -4.02 13.67 -15.55
C TYR A 120 -5.24 14.29 -14.85
N PHE A 121 -5.15 14.54 -13.54
CA PHE A 121 -6.30 14.98 -12.75
C PHE A 121 -6.63 16.47 -12.93
N VAL A 122 -5.61 17.33 -13.05
CA VAL A 122 -5.82 18.78 -13.24
C VAL A 122 -6.03 19.12 -14.71
N GLY A 123 -5.27 18.49 -15.62
CA GLY A 123 -5.29 18.81 -17.05
C GLY A 123 -6.41 18.13 -17.83
N LEU A 124 -6.73 16.87 -17.52
CA LEU A 124 -7.64 16.05 -18.34
C LEU A 124 -9.00 15.79 -17.68
N GLN A 125 -9.01 15.49 -16.38
CA GLN A 125 -10.23 15.09 -15.67
C GLN A 125 -10.98 16.27 -15.02
N GLY A 126 -10.35 17.46 -14.90
CA GLY A 126 -10.98 18.66 -14.33
C GLY A 126 -11.32 18.54 -12.85
N ASN A 127 -10.64 17.64 -12.12
CA ASN A 127 -10.94 17.36 -10.72
C ASN A 127 -10.47 18.48 -9.79
N THR A 128 -11.10 18.59 -8.61
CA THR A 128 -10.78 19.61 -7.61
C THR A 128 -9.31 19.51 -7.18
N ILE A 129 -8.56 20.63 -7.25
CA ILE A 129 -7.13 20.70 -6.87
C ILE A 129 -6.89 20.16 -5.44
N ALA A 130 -7.85 20.38 -4.53
CA ALA A 130 -7.81 19.86 -3.16
C ALA A 130 -7.74 18.32 -3.09
N ALA A 131 -8.44 17.61 -3.98
CA ALA A 131 -8.41 16.14 -4.02
C ALA A 131 -7.05 15.61 -4.46
N VAL A 132 -6.44 16.25 -5.48
CA VAL A 132 -5.08 15.90 -5.96
C VAL A 132 -4.04 16.13 -4.86
N ALA A 133 -4.15 17.24 -4.13
CA ALA A 133 -3.27 17.52 -2.99
C ALA A 133 -3.39 16.46 -1.88
N MET A 134 -4.61 16.02 -1.56
CA MET A 134 -4.84 14.96 -0.57
C MET A 134 -4.27 13.60 -1.02
N ILE A 135 -4.41 13.24 -2.30
CA ILE A 135 -3.84 12.00 -2.85
C ILE A 135 -2.31 12.02 -2.74
N LEU A 136 -1.67 13.12 -3.15
CA LEU A 136 -0.22 13.26 -3.07
C LEU A 136 0.26 13.24 -1.61
N PHE A 137 -0.46 13.90 -0.70
CA PHE A 137 -0.15 13.89 0.73
C PHE A 137 -0.22 12.48 1.32
N CYS A 138 -1.31 11.75 1.06
CA CYS A 138 -1.49 10.39 1.54
C CYS A 138 -0.44 9.43 0.95
N SER A 139 -0.04 9.63 -0.30
CA SER A 139 1.04 8.87 -0.96
C SER A 139 2.40 9.08 -0.28
N VAL A 140 2.77 10.33 0.00
CA VAL A 140 4.03 10.64 0.71
C VAL A 140 4.03 10.05 2.11
N MET A 141 2.94 10.22 2.84
CA MET A 141 2.74 9.62 4.16
C MET A 141 2.92 8.09 4.13
N GLY A 142 2.37 7.42 3.11
CA GLY A 142 2.52 5.97 2.94
C GLY A 142 3.96 5.54 2.66
N ILE A 143 4.67 6.26 1.80
CA ILE A 143 6.08 5.97 1.47
C ILE A 143 6.97 6.18 2.70
N LEU A 144 6.78 7.29 3.42
CA LEU A 144 7.52 7.58 4.65
C LEU A 144 7.23 6.54 5.74
N GLY A 145 5.97 6.11 5.87
CA GLY A 145 5.58 5.05 6.81
C GLY A 145 6.27 3.72 6.51
N SER A 146 6.21 3.27 5.25
CA SER A 146 6.88 2.04 4.80
C SER A 146 8.40 2.11 5.00
N TYR A 147 9.02 3.24 4.66
CA TYR A 147 10.45 3.46 4.86
C TYR A 147 10.84 3.47 6.34
N GLY A 148 10.01 4.06 7.20
CA GLY A 148 10.20 4.08 8.66
C GLY A 148 10.15 2.67 9.27
N VAL A 149 9.19 1.85 8.85
CA VAL A 149 9.11 0.44 9.28
C VAL A 149 10.32 -0.36 8.80
N ALA A 150 10.77 -0.15 7.56
CA ALA A 150 11.97 -0.82 7.04
C ALA A 150 13.25 -0.41 7.79
N TRP A 151 13.39 0.88 8.14
CA TRP A 151 14.51 1.38 8.95
C TRP A 151 14.52 0.74 10.35
N PHE A 152 13.36 0.68 11.01
CA PHE A 152 13.23 0.03 12.30
C PHE A 152 13.59 -1.45 12.21
N GLY A 153 13.12 -2.15 11.17
CA GLY A 153 13.40 -3.57 10.95
C GLY A 153 14.87 -3.92 10.72
N ILE A 154 15.67 -3.02 10.14
CA ILE A 154 17.13 -3.23 9.98
C ILE A 154 17.89 -2.94 11.27
N ARG A 155 17.33 -2.11 12.16
CA ARG A 155 18.00 -1.68 13.39
C ARG A 155 17.80 -2.63 14.56
N ILE A 156 16.67 -3.33 14.59
CA ILE A 156 16.41 -4.41 15.54
C ILE A 156 17.21 -5.66 15.18
#